data_AF-A0A7X0F5E6-F1
#
_entry.id   AF-A0A7X0F5E6-F1
#
_cell.length_a   1.000
_cell.length_b   1.000
_cell.length_c   1.000
_cell.angle_alpha   90.00
_cell.angle_beta   90.00
_cell.angle_gamma   90.00
#
_symmetry.space_group_name_H-M   'P 1'
#
loop_
_entity.id
_entity.type
_entity.pdbx_description
1 polymer ?
#
loop_
_entity_poly.entity_id
_entity_poly.type
_entity_poly.pdbx_seq_one_letter_code
_entity_poly.pdbx_strand_id
1 'polypeptide(L)'
;MAALLMAKPIKAPGLFDAAKAGGQTFDQWNAAKGDSEAMPSIAPQQVNDSVADKVTALSSQDSKLNQMARTEGLKSANRRGLLNSSMAVGAAQDAVIKNVLPIASQDASQDFARNENARNFEYSMAAQNDAQAFAGTQAGLDRTLQREMQASSITAAESQQIRDIASREGLAAADRALQTMLVDKDIGFRTAENKLDRDLQQRIATLNLNSSDRNAAAQFLTSMEDMFNRSQQSIMANTALDATQRTQQLNAAKALRDKQLSFVEQMYDIDIKW
;
A
#
# COMPACT_ATOMS: atom_id res chain seq x y z
N MET A 1 17.23 -44.52 -56.05
CA MET A 1 16.75 -43.50 -55.11
C MET A 1 17.15 -43.91 -53.70
N ALA A 2 18.20 -43.27 -53.18
CA ALA A 2 18.71 -43.50 -51.84
C ALA A 2 17.89 -42.68 -50.84
N ALA A 3 17.16 -43.34 -49.94
CA ALA A 3 16.50 -42.69 -48.82
C ALA A 3 17.52 -42.57 -47.68
N LEU A 4 17.96 -41.33 -47.47
CA LEU A 4 18.86 -40.86 -46.44
C LEU A 4 18.24 -41.11 -45.05
N LEU A 5 18.60 -42.21 -44.37
CA LEU A 5 18.26 -42.40 -42.96
C LEU A 5 19.16 -41.50 -42.11
N MET A 6 18.62 -40.36 -41.70
CA MET A 6 19.19 -39.50 -40.66
C MET A 6 19.36 -40.32 -39.37
N ALA A 7 20.62 -40.56 -39.00
CA ALA A 7 20.98 -41.10 -37.70
C ALA A 7 20.51 -40.12 -36.62
N LYS A 8 19.48 -40.52 -35.86
CA LYS A 8 19.07 -39.81 -34.64
C LYS A 8 20.26 -39.83 -33.66
N PRO A 9 20.58 -38.70 -33.00
CA PRO A 9 21.69 -38.67 -32.05
C PRO A 9 21.37 -39.64 -30.92
N ILE A 10 22.23 -40.65 -30.74
CA ILE A 10 22.21 -41.51 -29.56
C ILE A 10 22.61 -40.60 -28.40
N LYS A 11 21.62 -39.99 -27.75
CA LYS A 11 21.81 -39.39 -26.42
C LYS A 11 22.17 -40.53 -25.50
N ALA A 12 23.47 -40.70 -25.24
CA ALA A 12 23.93 -41.45 -24.09
C ALA A 12 23.13 -40.96 -22.87
N PRO A 13 22.56 -41.85 -22.05
CA PRO A 13 21.91 -41.43 -20.81
C PRO A 13 22.94 -40.66 -20.01
N GLY A 14 22.73 -39.34 -19.92
CA GLY A 14 23.63 -38.45 -19.23
C GLY A 14 23.67 -38.84 -17.76
N LEU A 15 24.86 -38.75 -17.19
CA LEU A 15 25.20 -38.91 -15.77
C LEU A 15 24.38 -38.02 -14.81
N PHE A 16 23.39 -37.28 -15.32
CA PHE A 16 22.69 -36.17 -14.65
C PHE A 16 21.16 -36.18 -14.86
N ASP A 17 20.55 -37.26 -15.36
CA ASP A 17 19.08 -37.43 -15.38
C ASP A 17 18.64 -38.32 -14.21
N ALA A 18 18.39 -37.68 -13.05
CA ALA A 18 17.93 -38.31 -11.81
C ALA A 18 16.73 -39.27 -12.04
N ALA A 19 15.80 -38.91 -12.93
CA ALA A 19 14.60 -39.70 -13.20
C ALA A 19 14.85 -40.98 -14.01
N LYS A 20 15.97 -41.09 -14.74
CA LYS A 20 16.31 -42.27 -15.57
C LYS A 20 17.51 -43.07 -15.08
N ALA A 21 18.34 -42.49 -14.20
CA ALA A 21 19.44 -43.18 -13.53
C ALA A 21 19.04 -43.81 -12.18
N GLY A 22 17.78 -43.69 -11.76
CA GLY A 22 17.30 -44.23 -10.48
C GLY A 22 17.83 -43.49 -9.24
N GLY A 23 18.39 -42.28 -9.41
CA GLY A 23 18.88 -41.44 -8.32
C GLY A 23 17.86 -40.37 -7.93
N GLN A 24 17.59 -40.19 -6.64
CA GLN A 24 16.75 -39.09 -6.14
C GLN A 24 17.53 -37.76 -6.18
N THR A 25 16.86 -36.63 -6.43
CA THR A 25 17.49 -35.30 -6.30
C THR A 25 17.73 -34.94 -4.83
N PHE A 26 18.62 -33.98 -4.56
CA PHE A 26 18.93 -33.52 -3.19
C PHE A 26 17.66 -33.08 -2.43
N ASP A 27 16.78 -32.30 -3.08
CA ASP A 27 15.51 -31.87 -2.50
C ASP A 27 14.55 -33.04 -2.22
N GLN A 28 14.54 -34.07 -3.07
CA GLN A 28 13.70 -35.26 -2.89
C GLN A 28 14.21 -36.14 -1.74
N TRP A 29 15.52 -36.25 -1.57
CA TRP A 29 16.13 -37.02 -0.50
C TRP A 29 15.98 -36.31 0.86
N ASN A 30 16.20 -34.99 0.93
CA ASN A 30 15.98 -34.18 2.14
C ASN A 30 14.52 -34.26 2.61
N ALA A 31 13.57 -34.20 1.67
CA ALA A 31 12.15 -34.34 1.98
C ALA A 31 11.77 -35.76 2.46
N ALA A 32 12.50 -36.81 2.04
CA ALA A 32 12.17 -38.20 2.35
C ALA A 32 12.86 -38.74 3.62
N LYS A 33 14.04 -38.22 3.99
CA LYS A 33 14.89 -38.80 5.03
C LYS A 33 15.22 -37.87 6.21
N GLY A 34 14.96 -36.57 6.06
CA GLY A 34 15.40 -35.56 7.04
C GLY A 34 16.92 -35.48 7.12
N ASP A 35 17.43 -34.39 7.69
CA ASP A 35 18.85 -33.96 7.68
C ASP A 35 19.88 -34.93 8.33
N SER A 36 19.52 -36.20 8.57
CA SER A 36 20.26 -37.15 9.43
C SER A 36 20.92 -38.33 8.73
N GLU A 37 20.60 -38.62 7.46
CA GLU A 37 21.34 -39.61 6.68
C GLU A 37 22.34 -38.88 5.76
N ALA A 38 23.44 -39.48 5.30
CA ALA A 38 24.26 -38.84 4.26
C ALA A 38 23.69 -39.23 2.89
N MET A 39 23.55 -38.28 1.96
CA MET A 39 23.10 -38.58 0.60
C MET A 39 24.01 -39.68 -0.01
N PRO A 40 23.45 -40.73 -0.66
CA PRO A 40 24.28 -41.75 -1.30
C PRO A 40 25.17 -41.09 -2.37
N SER A 41 26.47 -41.41 -2.31
CA SER A 41 27.45 -40.83 -3.24
C SER A 41 27.06 -41.12 -4.69
N ILE A 42 26.89 -40.05 -5.47
CA ILE A 42 26.69 -40.09 -6.92
C ILE A 42 28.04 -40.34 -7.64
N ALA A 43 29.15 -40.42 -6.88
CA ALA A 43 30.45 -40.72 -7.45
C ALA A 43 30.42 -42.11 -8.09
N PRO A 44 31.00 -42.29 -9.29
CA PRO A 44 31.28 -43.63 -9.77
C PRO A 44 32.08 -44.34 -8.69
N GLN A 45 31.66 -45.55 -8.30
CA GLN A 45 32.37 -46.32 -7.29
C GLN A 45 33.85 -46.38 -7.70
N GLN A 46 34.73 -45.86 -6.83
CA GLN A 46 36.16 -45.85 -7.10
C GLN A 46 36.58 -47.28 -7.43
N VAL A 47 37.13 -47.47 -8.62
CA VAL A 47 37.56 -48.80 -9.04
C VAL A 47 38.78 -49.13 -8.19
N ASN A 48 38.76 -50.29 -7.55
CA ASN A 48 39.87 -50.71 -6.69
C ASN A 48 41.17 -50.72 -7.51
N ASP A 49 42.12 -49.87 -7.13
CA ASP A 49 43.43 -49.67 -7.76
C ASP A 49 44.56 -50.42 -7.02
N SER A 50 44.22 -51.23 -6.02
CA SER A 50 45.18 -52.06 -5.29
C SER A 50 45.56 -53.29 -6.10
N VAL A 51 46.86 -53.40 -6.40
CA VAL A 51 47.44 -54.60 -7.02
C VAL A 51 47.17 -55.85 -6.17
N ALA A 52 47.25 -55.73 -4.83
CA ALA A 52 47.05 -56.86 -3.92
C ALA A 52 45.62 -57.42 -4.01
N ASP A 53 44.63 -56.55 -4.12
CA ASP A 53 43.23 -56.96 -4.24
C ASP A 53 42.93 -57.54 -5.62
N LYS A 54 43.56 -57.00 -6.67
CA LYS A 54 43.47 -57.53 -8.05
C LYS A 54 44.11 -58.91 -8.16
N VAL A 55 45.29 -59.11 -7.56
CA VAL A 55 45.94 -60.42 -7.50
C VAL A 55 45.07 -61.42 -6.75
N THR A 56 44.47 -61.00 -5.63
CA THR A 56 43.57 -61.84 -4.84
C THR A 56 42.31 -62.21 -5.63
N ALA A 57 41.72 -61.27 -6.36
CA ALA A 57 40.55 -61.50 -7.21
C ALA A 57 40.86 -62.45 -8.38
N LEU A 58 41.98 -62.23 -9.09
CA LEU A 58 42.38 -63.00 -10.26
C LEU A 58 42.96 -64.38 -9.91
N SER A 59 43.59 -64.53 -8.74
CA SER A 59 44.11 -65.79 -8.21
C SER A 59 43.09 -66.55 -7.35
N SER A 60 41.89 -66.01 -7.16
CA SER A 60 40.82 -66.66 -6.40
C SER A 60 40.50 -68.06 -6.94
N GLN A 61 39.94 -68.91 -6.08
CA GLN A 61 39.66 -70.32 -6.39
C GLN A 61 38.69 -70.50 -7.57
N ASP A 62 37.84 -69.51 -7.82
CA ASP A 62 36.81 -69.54 -8.86
C ASP A 62 37.24 -68.86 -10.17
N SER A 63 38.45 -68.28 -10.20
CA SER A 63 38.98 -67.69 -11.43
C SER A 63 39.24 -68.77 -12.48
N LYS A 64 38.79 -68.51 -13.72
CA LYS A 64 39.03 -69.40 -14.87
C LYS A 64 40.53 -69.71 -15.05
N LEU A 65 41.41 -68.77 -14.72
CA LEU A 65 42.86 -68.95 -14.76
C LEU A 65 43.34 -70.00 -13.76
N ASN A 66 42.81 -69.97 -12.54
CA ASN A 66 43.16 -70.93 -11.49
C ASN A 66 42.58 -72.32 -11.78
N GLN A 67 41.37 -72.40 -12.33
CA GLN A 67 40.77 -73.66 -12.79
C GLN A 67 41.59 -74.32 -13.91
N MET A 68 42.07 -73.53 -14.88
CA MET A 68 42.97 -74.01 -15.93
C MET A 68 44.33 -74.46 -15.38
N ALA A 69 44.94 -73.67 -14.50
CA ALA A 69 46.22 -74.00 -13.88
C ALA A 69 46.15 -75.25 -13.00
N ARG A 70 45.05 -75.45 -12.25
CA ARG A 70 44.79 -76.69 -11.51
C ARG A 70 44.63 -77.88 -12.44
N THR A 71 43.89 -77.70 -13.54
CA THR A 71 43.69 -78.77 -14.54
C THR A 71 45.01 -79.18 -15.19
N GLU A 72 45.85 -78.22 -15.60
CA GLU A 72 47.17 -78.50 -16.16
C GLU A 72 48.15 -79.05 -15.11
N GLY A 73 48.11 -78.55 -13.88
CA GLY A 73 48.87 -79.07 -12.75
C GLY A 73 48.54 -80.54 -12.46
N LEU A 74 47.25 -80.90 -12.45
CA LEU A 74 46.79 -82.28 -12.29
C LEU A 74 47.21 -83.16 -13.48
N LYS A 75 47.05 -82.70 -14.73
CA LYS A 75 47.54 -83.45 -15.90
C LYS A 75 49.04 -83.72 -15.82
N SER A 76 49.82 -82.73 -15.39
CA SER A 76 51.27 -82.85 -15.22
C SER A 76 51.65 -83.79 -14.07
N ALA A 77 50.94 -83.70 -12.94
CA ALA A 77 51.12 -84.58 -11.79
C ALA A 77 50.73 -86.04 -12.09
N ASN A 78 49.66 -86.27 -12.86
CA ASN A 78 49.24 -87.59 -13.35
C ASN A 78 50.35 -88.24 -14.19
N ARG A 79 50.96 -87.48 -15.10
CA ARG A 79 52.07 -87.96 -15.94
C ARG A 79 53.30 -88.35 -15.14
N ARG A 80 53.47 -87.78 -13.95
CA ARG A 80 54.61 -88.03 -13.06
C ARG A 80 54.29 -88.99 -11.92
N GLY A 81 53.06 -89.53 -11.84
CA GLY A 81 52.62 -90.40 -10.76
C GLY A 81 52.47 -89.70 -9.39
N LEU A 82 52.44 -88.37 -9.37
CA LEU A 82 52.43 -87.53 -8.16
C LEU A 82 51.05 -86.96 -7.84
N LEU A 83 50.00 -87.70 -8.22
CA LEU A 83 48.58 -87.30 -8.21
C LEU A 83 48.06 -86.74 -6.88
N ASN A 84 48.76 -87.03 -5.78
CA ASN A 84 48.34 -86.64 -4.44
C ASN A 84 49.37 -85.78 -3.69
N SER A 85 50.33 -85.18 -4.42
CA SER A 85 51.36 -84.34 -3.80
C SER A 85 50.88 -82.89 -3.68
N SER A 86 50.80 -82.38 -2.46
CA SER A 86 50.56 -80.94 -2.15
C SER A 86 51.51 -80.00 -2.91
N MET A 87 52.68 -80.51 -3.31
CA MET A 87 53.65 -79.82 -4.15
C MET A 87 53.13 -79.49 -5.57
N ALA A 88 52.28 -80.32 -6.18
CA ALA A 88 51.70 -80.04 -7.50
C ALA A 88 50.67 -78.90 -7.45
N VAL A 89 49.94 -78.79 -6.34
CA VAL A 89 48.96 -77.70 -6.11
C VAL A 89 49.69 -76.40 -5.74
N GLY A 90 50.71 -76.47 -4.87
CA GLY A 90 51.52 -75.29 -4.50
C GLY A 90 52.29 -74.70 -5.69
N ALA A 91 52.87 -75.54 -6.55
CA ALA A 91 53.55 -75.08 -7.77
C ALA A 91 52.60 -74.47 -8.80
N ALA A 92 51.38 -75.00 -8.93
CA ALA A 92 50.35 -74.43 -9.81
C ALA A 92 49.86 -73.06 -9.31
N GLN A 93 49.70 -72.89 -7.99
CA GLN A 93 49.32 -71.62 -7.38
C GLN A 93 50.43 -70.56 -7.54
N ASP A 94 51.68 -70.92 -7.30
CA ASP A 94 52.83 -70.02 -7.49
C ASP A 94 52.97 -69.57 -8.97
N ALA A 95 52.73 -70.48 -9.92
CA ALA A 95 52.70 -70.15 -11.34
C ALA A 95 51.54 -69.21 -11.73
N VAL A 96 50.35 -69.39 -11.14
CA VAL A 96 49.21 -68.48 -11.35
C VAL A 96 49.55 -67.09 -10.83
N ILE A 97 50.05 -66.98 -9.60
CA ILE A 97 50.39 -65.68 -9.00
C ILE A 97 51.44 -64.94 -9.83
N LYS A 98 52.51 -65.63 -10.27
CA LYS A 98 53.56 -65.04 -11.12
C LYS A 98 53.01 -64.52 -12.46
N ASN A 99 52.03 -65.20 -13.04
CA ASN A 99 51.39 -64.76 -14.29
C ASN A 99 50.33 -63.67 -14.07
N VAL A 100 49.70 -63.63 -12.90
CA VAL A 100 48.64 -62.67 -12.54
C VAL A 100 49.22 -61.33 -12.09
N LEU A 101 50.36 -61.31 -11.40
CA LEU A 101 51.02 -60.09 -10.93
C LEU A 101 51.20 -58.99 -12.01
N PRO A 102 51.74 -59.27 -13.21
CA PRO A 102 51.89 -58.23 -14.23
C PRO A 102 50.54 -57.68 -14.72
N ILE A 103 49.53 -58.52 -14.87
CA ILE A 103 48.18 -58.13 -15.30
C ILE A 103 47.54 -57.25 -14.22
N ALA A 104 47.60 -57.68 -12.95
CA ALA A 104 47.09 -56.94 -11.82
C ALA A 104 47.79 -55.56 -11.66
N SER A 105 49.10 -55.49 -11.91
CA SER A 105 49.84 -54.21 -11.88
C SER A 105 49.43 -53.26 -13.01
N GLN A 106 49.13 -53.79 -14.19
CA GLN A 106 48.68 -53.01 -15.33
C GLN A 106 47.24 -52.50 -15.12
N ASP A 107 46.34 -53.33 -14.61
CA ASP A 107 44.95 -52.94 -14.32
C ASP A 107 44.88 -51.90 -13.20
N ALA A 108 45.63 -52.12 -12.11
CA ALA A 108 45.75 -51.16 -11.02
C ALA A 108 46.21 -49.77 -11.50
N SER A 109 47.20 -49.71 -12.39
CA SER A 109 47.69 -48.44 -12.94
C SER A 109 46.63 -47.71 -13.79
N GLN A 110 45.81 -48.45 -14.53
CA GLN A 110 44.71 -47.90 -15.32
C GLN A 110 43.56 -47.43 -14.42
N ASP A 111 43.27 -48.17 -13.36
CA ASP A 111 42.24 -47.82 -12.38
C ASP A 111 42.62 -46.59 -11.57
N PHE A 112 43.88 -46.48 -11.15
CA PHE A 112 44.41 -45.28 -10.51
C PHE A 112 44.25 -44.05 -11.42
N ALA A 113 44.66 -44.16 -12.70
CA ALA A 113 44.51 -43.08 -13.67
C ALA A 113 43.04 -42.71 -13.92
N ARG A 114 42.12 -43.69 -13.91
CA ARG A 114 40.67 -43.42 -13.99
C ARG A 114 40.13 -42.70 -12.76
N ASN A 115 40.55 -43.12 -11.57
CA ASN A 115 40.16 -42.49 -10.31
C ASN A 115 40.69 -41.05 -10.22
N GLU A 116 41.91 -40.79 -10.66
CA GLU A 116 42.48 -39.44 -10.70
C GLU A 116 41.70 -38.51 -11.64
N ASN A 117 41.37 -39.00 -12.84
CA ASN A 117 40.55 -38.26 -13.80
C ASN A 117 39.13 -37.98 -13.28
N ALA A 118 38.51 -38.96 -12.60
CA ALA A 118 37.20 -38.78 -11.99
C ALA A 118 37.21 -37.72 -10.89
N ARG A 119 38.22 -37.76 -10.00
CA ARG A 119 38.41 -36.77 -8.94
C ARG A 119 38.69 -35.38 -9.52
N ASN A 120 39.53 -35.28 -10.55
CA ASN A 120 39.83 -33.99 -11.19
C ASN A 120 38.58 -33.36 -11.82
N PHE A 121 37.76 -34.17 -12.50
CA PHE A 121 36.48 -33.72 -13.02
C PHE A 121 35.54 -33.22 -11.90
N GLU A 122 35.46 -33.96 -10.79
CA GLU A 122 34.66 -33.58 -9.62
C GLU A 122 35.12 -32.25 -9.02
N TYR A 123 36.42 -32.06 -8.77
CA TYR A 123 36.95 -30.79 -8.27
C TYR A 123 36.66 -29.63 -9.22
N SER A 124 36.80 -29.86 -10.53
CA SER A 124 36.51 -28.83 -11.54
C SER A 124 35.02 -28.42 -11.54
N MET A 125 34.13 -29.39 -11.34
CA MET A 125 32.68 -29.16 -11.31
C MET A 125 32.24 -28.51 -10.00
N ALA A 126 32.79 -28.94 -8.86
CA ALA A 126 32.55 -28.34 -7.57
C ALA A 126 33.00 -26.87 -7.56
N ALA A 127 34.22 -26.59 -8.04
CA ALA A 127 34.73 -25.23 -8.14
C ALA A 127 33.86 -24.34 -9.04
N GLN A 128 33.31 -24.89 -10.14
CA GLN A 128 32.39 -24.14 -11.01
C GLN A 128 31.05 -23.84 -10.32
N ASN A 129 30.50 -24.78 -9.57
CA ASN A 129 29.25 -24.56 -8.81
C ASN A 129 29.46 -23.52 -7.71
N ASP A 130 30.56 -23.58 -6.98
CA ASP A 130 30.89 -22.60 -5.93
C ASP A 130 31.07 -21.18 -6.51
N ALA A 131 31.74 -21.07 -7.66
CA ALA A 131 31.90 -19.80 -8.36
C ALA A 131 30.55 -19.22 -8.83
N GLN A 132 29.65 -20.07 -9.34
CA GLN A 132 28.30 -19.67 -9.75
C GLN A 132 27.44 -19.25 -8.54
N ALA A 133 27.54 -19.99 -7.43
CA ALA A 133 26.83 -19.67 -6.19
C ALA A 133 27.28 -18.29 -5.65
N PHE A 134 28.59 -18.05 -5.58
CA PHE A 134 29.13 -16.76 -5.15
C PHE A 134 28.67 -15.60 -6.05
N ALA A 135 28.75 -15.77 -7.37
CA ALA A 135 28.27 -14.77 -8.32
C ALA A 135 26.76 -14.50 -8.17
N GLY A 136 25.96 -15.55 -7.93
CA GLY A 136 24.53 -15.44 -7.67
C GLY A 136 24.21 -14.67 -6.40
N THR A 137 24.94 -14.93 -5.30
CA THR A 137 24.80 -14.21 -4.04
C THR A 137 25.15 -12.73 -4.21
N GLN A 138 26.26 -12.40 -4.88
CA GLN A 138 26.66 -11.01 -5.13
C GLN A 138 25.60 -10.25 -5.96
N ALA A 139 25.14 -10.85 -7.06
CA ALA A 139 24.08 -10.27 -7.88
C ALA A 139 22.75 -10.11 -7.12
N GLY A 140 22.50 -10.98 -6.12
CA GLY A 140 21.37 -10.85 -5.20
C GLY A 140 21.49 -9.63 -4.31
N LEU A 141 22.66 -9.43 -3.68
CA LEU A 141 22.95 -8.27 -2.83
C LEU A 141 22.83 -6.96 -3.61
N ASP A 142 23.40 -6.90 -4.82
CA ASP A 142 23.35 -5.70 -5.66
C ASP A 142 21.91 -5.32 -6.04
N ARG A 143 21.07 -6.31 -6.38
CA ARG A 143 19.64 -6.08 -6.64
C ARG A 143 18.89 -5.60 -5.40
N THR A 144 19.22 -6.14 -4.22
CA THR A 144 18.62 -5.69 -2.95
C THR A 144 18.98 -4.24 -2.67
N LEU A 145 20.26 -3.89 -2.78
CA LEU A 145 20.73 -2.51 -2.61
C LEU A 145 20.06 -1.55 -3.60
N GLN A 146 19.93 -1.96 -4.87
CA GLN A 146 19.26 -1.16 -5.89
C GLN A 146 17.78 -0.91 -5.55
N ARG A 147 17.07 -1.92 -5.03
CA ARG A 147 15.68 -1.77 -4.56
C ARG A 147 15.58 -0.85 -3.35
N GLU A 148 16.49 -0.96 -2.39
CA GLU A 148 16.51 -0.10 -1.21
C GLU A 148 16.76 1.37 -1.57
N MET A 149 17.73 1.65 -2.44
CA MET A 149 17.96 3.00 -2.93
C MET A 149 16.74 3.56 -3.67
N GLN A 150 16.09 2.74 -4.51
CA GLN A 150 14.88 3.15 -5.19
C GLN A 150 13.75 3.45 -4.20
N ALA A 151 13.51 2.57 -3.22
CA ALA A 151 12.52 2.78 -2.17
C ALA A 151 12.81 4.06 -1.36
N SER A 152 14.06 4.26 -0.93
CA SER A 152 14.46 5.47 -0.20
C SER A 152 14.24 6.74 -1.03
N SER A 153 14.51 6.69 -2.34
CA SER A 153 14.30 7.84 -3.22
C SER A 153 12.81 8.20 -3.37
N ILE A 154 11.94 7.18 -3.47
CA ILE A 154 10.49 7.36 -3.52
C ILE A 154 9.97 7.93 -2.20
N THR A 155 10.35 7.36 -1.06
CA THR A 155 9.92 7.85 0.26
C THR A 155 10.34 9.31 0.49
N ALA A 156 11.53 9.70 0.04
CA ALA A 156 11.98 11.08 0.14
C ALA A 156 11.15 12.02 -0.74
N ALA A 157 10.83 11.62 -1.98
CA ALA A 157 10.00 12.38 -2.90
C ALA A 157 8.56 12.53 -2.38
N GLU A 158 7.96 11.45 -1.90
CA GLU A 158 6.62 11.44 -1.30
C GLU A 158 6.56 12.36 -0.08
N SER A 159 7.58 12.31 0.79
CA SER A 159 7.65 13.18 1.97
C SER A 159 7.74 14.67 1.61
N GLN A 160 8.45 15.01 0.51
CA GLN A 160 8.49 16.39 0.01
C GLN A 160 7.13 16.80 -0.56
N GLN A 161 6.52 15.95 -1.38
CA GLN A 161 5.21 16.22 -1.97
C GLN A 161 4.12 16.41 -0.89
N ILE A 162 4.12 15.58 0.17
CA ILE A 162 3.18 15.71 1.28
C ILE A 162 3.36 17.06 1.99
N ARG A 163 4.61 17.48 2.25
CA ARG A 163 4.87 18.80 2.85
C ARG A 163 4.40 19.94 1.96
N ASP A 164 4.61 19.84 0.65
CA ASP A 164 4.17 20.86 -0.30
C ASP A 164 2.64 20.93 -0.37
N ILE A 165 1.95 19.78 -0.39
CA ILE A 165 0.49 19.71 -0.36
C ILE A 165 -0.03 20.31 0.94
N ALA A 166 0.49 19.88 2.09
CA ALA A 166 0.07 20.39 3.40
C ALA A 166 0.26 21.92 3.50
N SER A 167 1.37 22.44 2.96
CA SER A 167 1.61 23.89 2.90
C SER A 167 0.59 24.60 2.00
N ARG A 168 0.30 24.06 0.81
CA ARG A 168 -0.67 24.65 -0.12
C ARG A 168 -2.08 24.62 0.44
N GLU A 169 -2.48 23.52 1.06
CA GLU A 169 -3.79 23.37 1.69
C GLU A 169 -3.95 24.30 2.90
N GLY A 170 -2.89 24.47 3.71
CA GLY A 170 -2.88 25.41 4.82
C GLY A 170 -3.09 26.86 4.36
N LEU A 171 -2.41 27.28 3.30
CA LEU A 171 -2.61 28.61 2.70
C LEU A 171 -4.01 28.77 2.11
N ALA A 172 -4.50 27.78 1.36
CA ALA A 172 -5.85 27.82 0.80
C ALA A 172 -6.95 27.81 1.88
N ALA A 173 -6.72 27.16 3.01
CA ALA A 173 -7.62 27.22 4.17
C ALA A 173 -7.61 28.62 4.81
N ALA A 174 -6.43 29.22 4.99
CA ALA A 174 -6.29 30.58 5.51
C ALA A 174 -6.96 31.62 4.60
N ASP A 175 -6.78 31.51 3.29
CA ASP A 175 -7.40 32.40 2.30
C ASP A 175 -8.93 32.29 2.32
N ARG A 176 -9.47 31.06 2.40
CA ARG A 176 -10.91 30.86 2.55
C ARG A 176 -11.45 31.46 3.85
N ALA A 177 -10.75 31.24 4.97
CA ALA A 177 -11.14 31.82 6.26
C ALA A 177 -11.15 33.36 6.21
N LEU A 178 -10.16 33.97 5.55
CA LEU A 178 -10.10 35.41 5.34
C LEU A 178 -11.28 35.90 4.47
N GLN A 179 -11.58 35.21 3.37
CA GLN A 179 -12.71 35.53 2.51
C GLN A 179 -14.05 35.46 3.26
N THR A 180 -14.28 34.41 4.05
CA THR A 180 -15.48 34.29 4.90
C THR A 180 -15.57 35.45 5.88
N MET A 181 -14.47 35.81 6.56
CA MET A 181 -14.47 36.95 7.49
C MET A 181 -14.83 38.27 6.80
N LEU A 182 -14.33 38.50 5.59
CA LEU A 182 -14.64 39.71 4.83
C LEU A 182 -16.11 39.75 4.42
N VAL A 183 -16.66 38.63 3.94
CA VAL A 183 -18.08 38.51 3.60
C VAL A 183 -18.96 38.72 4.83
N ASP A 184 -18.63 38.08 5.95
CA ASP A 184 -19.39 38.23 7.20
C ASP A 184 -19.38 39.68 7.70
N LYS A 185 -18.23 40.36 7.60
CA LYS A 185 -18.13 41.79 7.94
C LYS A 185 -18.95 42.67 6.99
N ASP A 186 -18.93 42.41 5.69
CA ASP A 186 -19.72 43.17 4.70
C ASP A 186 -21.23 42.97 4.94
N ILE A 187 -21.68 41.72 5.15
CA ILE A 187 -23.07 41.42 5.49
C ILE A 187 -23.47 42.10 6.80
N GLY A 188 -22.62 42.04 7.82
CA GLY A 188 -22.86 42.71 9.11
C GLY A 188 -23.02 44.22 8.96
N PHE A 189 -22.13 44.86 8.20
CA PHE A 189 -22.19 46.30 7.94
C PHE A 189 -23.45 46.69 7.18
N ARG A 190 -23.76 46.02 6.06
CA ARG A 190 -24.99 46.27 5.28
C ARG A 190 -26.26 46.06 6.10
N THR A 191 -26.26 45.05 6.97
CA THR A 191 -27.41 44.78 7.86
C THR A 191 -27.59 45.92 8.87
N ALA A 192 -26.50 46.45 9.41
CA ALA A 192 -26.54 47.59 10.32
C ALA A 192 -27.03 48.87 9.61
N GLU A 193 -26.53 49.17 8.41
CA GLU A 193 -27.01 50.30 7.60
C GLU A 193 -28.50 50.20 7.28
N ASN A 194 -28.95 49.03 6.80
CA ASN A 194 -30.37 48.79 6.52
C ASN A 194 -31.26 48.89 7.75
N LYS A 195 -30.73 48.63 8.95
CA LYS A 195 -31.47 48.84 10.21
C LYS A 195 -31.55 50.32 10.55
N LEU A 196 -30.45 51.05 10.39
CA LEU A 196 -30.40 52.49 10.64
C LEU A 196 -31.32 53.27 9.70
N ASP A 197 -31.32 52.92 8.41
CA ASP A 197 -32.21 53.54 7.41
C ASP A 197 -33.68 53.27 7.73
N ARG A 198 -34.04 52.03 8.11
CA ARG A 198 -35.41 51.71 8.55
C ARG A 198 -35.83 52.48 9.81
N ASP A 199 -34.95 52.62 10.80
CA ASP A 199 -35.23 53.41 12.01
C ASP A 199 -35.42 54.90 11.68
N LEU A 200 -34.58 55.44 10.78
CA LEU A 200 -34.70 56.82 10.30
C LEU A 200 -36.02 57.05 9.56
N GLN A 201 -36.39 56.14 8.64
CA GLN A 201 -37.65 56.21 7.91
C GLN A 201 -38.87 56.14 8.85
N GLN A 202 -38.82 55.27 9.86
CA GLN A 202 -39.86 55.19 10.89
C GLN A 202 -39.97 56.50 11.68
N ARG A 203 -38.85 57.08 12.12
CA ARG A 203 -38.85 58.39 12.80
C ARG A 203 -39.42 59.50 11.92
N ILE A 204 -39.04 59.57 10.65
CA ILE A 204 -39.58 60.56 9.72
C ILE A 204 -41.09 60.37 9.53
N ALA A 205 -41.57 59.13 9.38
CA ALA A 205 -42.99 58.84 9.28
C ALA A 205 -43.75 59.30 10.53
N THR A 206 -43.23 59.00 11.73
CA THR A 206 -43.82 59.48 12.99
C THR A 206 -43.84 61.01 13.08
N LEU A 207 -42.75 61.69 12.70
CA LEU A 207 -42.70 63.16 12.70
C LEU A 207 -43.70 63.78 11.73
N ASN A 208 -43.87 63.18 10.54
CA ASN A 208 -44.84 63.64 9.55
C ASN A 208 -46.28 63.46 10.04
N LEU A 209 -46.60 62.33 10.68
CA LEU A 209 -47.90 62.09 11.30
C LEU A 209 -48.18 63.13 12.40
N ASN A 210 -47.24 63.32 13.33
CA ASN A 210 -47.36 64.30 14.40
C ASN A 210 -47.54 65.74 13.87
N SER A 211 -46.85 66.11 12.79
CA SER A 211 -47.01 67.41 12.14
C SER A 211 -48.38 67.55 11.49
N SER A 212 -48.86 66.50 10.82
CA SER A 212 -50.20 66.45 10.23
C SER A 212 -51.29 66.58 11.30
N ASP A 213 -51.17 65.85 12.41
CA ASP A 213 -52.12 65.89 13.53
C ASP A 213 -52.18 67.28 14.16
N ARG A 214 -51.03 67.92 14.37
CA ARG A 214 -50.96 69.31 14.84
C ARG A 214 -51.62 70.30 13.87
N ASN A 215 -51.40 70.14 12.57
CA ASN A 215 -52.03 70.99 11.57
C ASN A 215 -53.55 70.79 11.51
N ALA A 216 -54.02 69.54 11.61
CA ALA A 216 -55.45 69.21 11.65
C ALA A 216 -56.12 69.80 12.89
N ALA A 217 -55.48 69.67 14.06
CA ALA A 217 -55.94 70.29 15.30
C ALA A 217 -56.03 71.82 15.18
N ALA A 218 -55.02 72.48 14.63
CA ALA A 218 -55.03 73.93 14.43
C ALA A 218 -56.17 74.40 13.50
N GLN A 219 -56.45 73.67 12.42
CA GLN A 219 -57.56 73.97 11.51
C GLN A 219 -58.92 73.77 12.19
N PHE A 220 -59.09 72.70 12.96
CA PHE A 220 -60.31 72.45 13.72
C PHE A 220 -60.56 73.57 14.75
N LEU A 221 -59.53 73.96 15.51
CA LEU A 221 -59.59 75.07 16.46
C LEU A 221 -59.99 76.39 15.78
N THR A 222 -59.40 76.70 14.63
CA THR A 222 -59.74 77.91 13.86
C THR A 222 -61.21 77.89 13.42
N SER A 223 -61.69 76.76 12.90
CA SER A 223 -63.10 76.62 12.48
C SER A 223 -64.09 76.70 13.64
N MET A 224 -63.71 76.19 14.82
CA MET A 224 -64.50 76.32 16.04
C MET A 224 -64.61 77.77 16.49
N GLU A 225 -63.51 78.51 16.41
CA GLU A 225 -63.46 79.93 16.78
C GLU A 225 -64.32 80.78 15.84
N ASP A 226 -64.28 80.49 14.53
CA ASP A 226 -65.19 81.08 13.55
C ASP A 226 -66.66 80.75 13.83
N MET A 227 -66.99 79.50 14.20
CA MET A 227 -68.36 79.11 14.56
C MET A 227 -68.85 79.80 15.83
N PHE A 228 -68.00 79.87 16.87
CA PHE A 228 -68.31 80.56 18.12
C PHE A 228 -68.55 82.04 17.87
N ASN A 229 -67.71 82.70 17.06
CA ASN A 229 -67.87 84.10 16.70
C ASN A 229 -69.17 84.35 15.91
N ARG A 230 -69.52 83.49 14.96
CA ARG A 230 -70.80 83.57 14.23
C ARG A 230 -72.01 83.37 15.14
N SER A 231 -71.93 82.41 16.07
CA SER A 231 -72.99 82.14 17.06
C SER A 231 -73.18 83.34 17.99
N GLN A 232 -72.08 83.88 18.53
CA GLN A 232 -72.07 85.10 19.34
C GLN A 232 -72.71 86.28 18.59
N GLN A 233 -72.28 86.53 17.35
CA GLN A 233 -72.84 87.62 16.53
C GLN A 233 -74.33 87.44 16.26
N SER A 234 -74.79 86.21 15.97
CA SER A 234 -76.21 85.91 15.76
C SER A 234 -77.05 86.11 17.04
N ILE A 235 -76.55 85.67 18.19
CA ILE A 235 -77.22 85.86 19.50
C ILE A 235 -77.30 87.34 19.87
N MET A 236 -76.25 88.12 19.59
CA MET A 236 -76.20 89.55 19.86
C MET A 236 -77.06 90.37 18.89
N ALA A 237 -77.13 89.99 17.61
CA ALA A 237 -77.94 90.66 16.60
C ALA A 237 -79.45 90.34 16.71
N ASN A 238 -79.83 89.30 17.46
CA ASN A 238 -81.22 88.92 17.65
C ASN A 238 -81.92 89.86 18.64
N THR A 239 -82.78 90.73 18.09
CA THR A 239 -83.56 91.74 18.82
C THR A 239 -84.79 91.16 19.54
N ALA A 240 -85.15 89.90 19.30
CA ALA A 240 -86.29 89.23 19.93
C ALA A 240 -85.97 88.56 21.29
N LEU A 241 -84.70 88.55 21.71
CA LEU A 241 -84.26 87.96 22.98
C LEU A 241 -84.19 89.02 24.10
N ASP A 242 -84.70 88.69 25.29
CA ASP A 242 -84.49 89.52 26.49
C ASP A 242 -83.04 89.39 27.02
N ALA A 243 -82.64 90.25 27.95
CA ALA A 243 -81.27 90.29 28.50
C ALA A 243 -80.86 88.98 29.21
N THR A 244 -81.81 88.32 29.87
CA THR A 244 -81.58 87.07 30.60
C THR A 244 -81.42 85.90 29.63
N GLN A 245 -82.29 85.81 28.63
CA GLN A 245 -82.24 84.79 27.57
C GLN A 245 -80.98 84.92 26.72
N ARG A 246 -80.57 86.14 26.37
CA ARG A 246 -79.30 86.40 25.66
C ARG A 246 -78.11 85.91 26.47
N THR A 247 -78.09 86.19 27.78
CA THR A 247 -77.02 85.72 28.68
C THR A 247 -76.98 84.20 28.78
N GLN A 248 -78.14 83.54 28.88
CA GLN A 248 -78.22 82.07 28.91
C GLN A 248 -77.73 81.45 27.59
N GLN A 249 -78.08 82.01 26.44
CA GLN A 249 -77.61 81.50 25.15
C GLN A 249 -76.10 81.72 24.95
N LEU A 250 -75.53 82.83 25.42
CA LEU A 250 -74.08 83.05 25.40
C LEU A 250 -73.32 82.07 26.30
N ASN A 251 -73.86 81.78 27.49
CA ASN A 251 -73.29 80.78 28.40
C ASN A 251 -73.36 79.37 27.82
N ALA A 252 -74.46 79.01 27.14
CA ALA A 252 -74.60 77.74 26.45
C ALA A 252 -73.60 77.62 25.29
N ALA A 253 -73.40 78.68 24.50
CA ALA A 253 -72.41 78.71 23.42
C ALA A 253 -70.97 78.56 23.96
N LYS A 254 -70.66 79.18 25.11
CA LYS A 254 -69.36 79.04 25.77
C LYS A 254 -69.12 77.61 26.29
N ALA A 255 -70.12 77.01 26.95
CA ALA A 255 -70.02 75.63 27.42
C ALA A 255 -69.84 74.63 26.26
N LEU A 256 -70.44 74.90 25.10
CA LEU A 256 -70.26 74.08 23.90
C LEU A 256 -68.82 74.17 23.38
N ARG A 257 -68.27 75.40 23.28
CA ARG A 257 -66.86 75.64 22.90
C ARG A 257 -65.90 74.87 23.81
N ASP A 258 -66.10 74.93 25.12
CA ASP A 258 -65.19 74.29 26.10
C ASP A 258 -65.22 72.76 25.98
N LYS A 259 -66.40 72.16 25.76
CA LYS A 259 -66.51 70.72 25.48
C LYS A 259 -65.83 70.32 24.18
N GLN A 260 -65.97 71.14 23.14
CA GLN A 260 -65.34 70.89 21.86
C GLN A 260 -63.81 71.06 21.94
N LEU A 261 -63.29 71.99 22.75
CA LEU A 261 -61.85 72.13 23.01
C LEU A 261 -61.29 70.92 23.74
N SER A 262 -61.96 70.46 24.81
CA SER A 262 -61.56 69.25 25.54
C SER A 262 -61.55 68.00 24.65
N PHE A 263 -62.47 67.92 23.67
CA PHE A 263 -62.47 66.84 22.69
C PHE A 263 -61.25 66.87 21.77
N VAL A 264 -60.77 68.05 21.36
CA VAL A 264 -59.55 68.21 20.54
C VAL A 264 -58.31 67.79 21.31
N GLU A 265 -58.22 68.18 22.58
CA GLU A 265 -57.12 67.78 23.48
C GLU A 265 -57.05 66.26 23.62
N GLN A 266 -58.20 65.59 23.78
CA GLN A 266 -58.27 64.12 23.88
C GLN A 266 -58.04 63.41 22.55
N MET A 267 -58.51 63.97 21.43
CA MET A 267 -58.42 63.31 20.12
C MET A 267 -57.03 63.40 19.51
N TYR A 268 -56.30 64.49 19.78
CA TYR A 268 -54.97 64.74 19.22
C TYR A 268 -53.84 64.66 20.26
N ASP A 269 -54.14 64.27 21.50
CA ASP A 269 -53.19 64.15 22.63
C ASP A 269 -52.28 65.39 22.79
N ILE A 270 -52.91 66.56 22.73
CA ILE A 270 -52.26 67.88 22.83
C ILE A 270 -52.81 68.64 24.04
N ASP A 271 -51.93 69.23 24.85
CA ASP A 271 -52.30 70.09 25.98
C ASP A 271 -52.42 71.55 25.51
N ILE A 272 -53.65 72.07 25.40
CA ILE A 272 -53.91 73.45 24.99
C ILE A 272 -54.01 74.32 26.24
N LYS A 273 -52.87 74.85 26.68
CA LYS A 273 -52.86 75.82 27.78
C LYS A 273 -53.44 77.15 27.30
N TRP A 274 -54.60 77.51 27.85
CA TRP A 274 -55.27 78.80 27.67
C TRP A 274 -54.90 79.79 28.78
#